data_AF-A0A1X7MNZ2-F1
#
_entry.id   AF-A0A1X7MNZ2-F1
#
_cell.length_a   1.000
_cell.length_b   1.000
_cell.length_c   1.000
_cell.angle_alpha   90.00
_cell.angle_beta   90.00
_cell.angle_gamma   90.00
#
_symmetry.space_group_name_H-M   'P 1'
#
loop_
_entity.id
_entity.type
_entity.pdbx_description
1 polymer ?
#
loop_
_entity_poly.entity_id
_entity_poly.type
_entity_poly.pdbx_seq_one_letter_code
_entity_poly.pdbx_strand_id
1 'polypeptide(L)' 'MRGRQFISTTMVFALAILASGCGTPREKTAPCKRPANLSSYATTGDECGPTMSVNTDRAAALAAIKDLASMEEE' A
#
# COMPACT_ATOMS: atom_id res chain seq x y z
N MET A 1 -10.61 46.89 29.36
CA MET A 1 -9.87 45.65 29.72
C MET A 1 -10.49 44.38 29.12
N ARG A 2 -11.82 44.21 29.15
CA ARG A 2 -12.53 43.06 28.53
C ARG A 2 -12.20 42.82 27.05
N GLY A 3 -12.18 43.85 26.20
CA GLY A 3 -11.92 43.69 24.75
C GLY A 3 -10.52 43.15 24.42
N ARG A 4 -9.48 43.58 25.15
CA ARG A 4 -8.10 43.10 24.97
C ARG A 4 -7.97 41.62 25.37
N GLN A 5 -8.69 41.22 26.42
CA GLN A 5 -8.73 39.84 26.89
C GLN A 5 -9.46 38.92 25.88
N PHE A 6 -10.57 39.37 25.29
CA PHE A 6 -11.27 38.62 24.24
C PHE A 6 -10.44 38.41 22.98
N ILE A 7 -9.67 39.42 22.54
CA ILE A 7 -8.79 39.29 21.37
C ILE A 7 -7.65 38.30 21.65
N SER A 8 -7.14 38.28 22.88
CA SER A 8 -6.06 37.37 23.26
C SER A 8 -6.53 35.93 23.33
N THR A 9 -7.73 35.68 23.88
CA THR A 9 -8.29 34.32 23.99
C THR A 9 -8.65 33.75 22.63
N THR A 10 -9.21 34.55 21.72
CA THR A 10 -9.53 34.08 20.35
C THR A 10 -8.28 33.73 19.56
N MET A 11 -7.22 34.54 19.68
CA MET A 11 -5.94 34.28 19.02
C MET A 11 -5.27 32.99 19.52
N VAL A 12 -5.26 32.76 20.84
CA VAL A 12 -4.72 31.53 21.43
C VAL A 12 -5.51 30.30 20.97
N PHE A 13 -6.84 30.40 20.91
CA PHE A 13 -7.70 29.30 20.46
C PHE A 13 -7.49 28.95 18.99
N ALA A 14 -7.35 29.96 18.12
CA ALA A 14 -7.06 29.77 16.71
C ALA A 14 -5.72 29.07 16.47
N LEU A 15 -4.68 29.46 17.22
CA LEU A 15 -3.36 28.83 17.15
C LEU A 15 -3.39 27.38 17.63
N ALA A 16 -4.17 27.06 18.67
CA ALA A 16 -4.33 25.69 19.16
C ALA A 16 -5.00 24.77 18.12
N ILE A 17 -6.02 25.26 17.40
CA ILE A 17 -6.69 24.50 16.34
C ILE A 17 -5.71 24.22 15.18
N LEU A 18 -4.96 25.23 14.74
CA LEU A 18 -3.97 25.08 13.67
C LEU A 18 -2.83 24.13 14.06
N ALA A 19 -2.40 24.12 15.32
CA ALA A 19 -1.38 23.20 15.81
C ALA A 19 -1.89 21.77 16.02
N SER A 20 -3.19 21.57 16.23
CA SER A 20 -3.79 20.25 16.46
C SER A 20 -4.08 19.43 15.19
N GLY A 21 -3.86 20.02 14.00
CA GLY A 21 -4.09 19.38 12.72
C GLY A 21 -2.86 18.65 12.15
N CYS A 22 -2.52 17.46 12.67
CA CYS A 22 -1.61 16.56 11.96
C CYS A 22 -2.44 15.49 11.22
N GLY A 23 -2.86 15.82 10.00
CA GLY A 23 -3.53 14.90 9.09
C GLY A 23 -2.56 13.90 8.45
N THR A 24 -1.91 13.06 9.26
CA THR A 24 -1.24 11.87 8.71
C THR A 24 -2.30 10.79 8.49
N PRO A 25 -2.47 10.27 7.25
CA PRO A 25 -3.32 9.10 7.04
C PRO A 25 -2.81 7.96 7.91
N ARG A 26 -3.61 7.54 8.88
CA ARG A 26 -3.26 6.46 9.83
C ARG A 26 -3.49 5.10 9.18
N GLU A 27 -3.01 4.89 7.97
CA GLU A 27 -2.99 3.57 7.36
C GLU A 27 -1.63 2.91 7.66
N LYS A 28 -1.47 2.48 8.92
CA LYS A 28 -0.42 1.51 9.33
C LYS A 28 -0.97 0.09 9.26
N THR A 29 -1.57 -0.25 8.13
CA THR A 29 -1.69 -1.63 7.67
C THR A 29 -0.99 -1.64 6.32
N ALA A 30 -0.18 -2.66 6.04
CA ALA A 30 0.34 -2.85 4.68
C ALA A 30 -0.85 -2.68 3.72
N PRO A 31 -0.76 -1.85 2.65
CA PRO A 31 -1.90 -1.51 1.82
C PRO A 31 -2.36 -2.76 1.04
N CYS A 32 -3.16 -3.61 1.70
CA CYS A 32 -3.76 -4.81 1.11
C CYS A 32 -4.96 -4.47 0.23
N LYS A 33 -5.37 -3.19 0.20
CA LYS A 33 -6.41 -2.71 -0.70
C LYS A 33 -5.75 -1.88 -1.79
N ARG A 34 -5.51 -2.55 -2.91
CA ARG A 34 -5.02 -1.91 -4.13
C ARG A 34 -5.97 -0.76 -4.51
N PRO A 35 -5.51 0.50 -4.53
CA PRO A 35 -6.38 1.63 -4.83
C PRO A 35 -6.95 1.49 -6.25
N ALA A 36 -8.24 1.75 -6.42
CA ALA A 36 -8.94 1.57 -7.71
C ALA A 36 -8.34 2.39 -8.86
N ASN A 37 -7.54 3.41 -8.55
CA ASN A 37 -6.88 4.31 -9.50
C ASN A 37 -5.36 4.10 -9.60
N LEU A 38 -4.80 3.15 -8.85
CA LEU A 38 -3.43 2.69 -9.03
C LEU A 38 -3.53 1.37 -9.81
N SER A 39 -3.36 1.48 -11.13
CA SER A 39 -2.76 0.39 -11.90
C SER A 39 -1.52 -0.11 -11.12
N SER A 40 -1.19 -1.39 -11.30
CA SER A 40 -0.03 -2.01 -10.65
C SER A 40 1.16 -1.06 -10.66
N TYR A 41 2.01 -1.10 -9.63
CA TYR A 41 3.32 -0.46 -9.67
C TYR A 41 4.15 -0.80 -10.94
N ALA A 42 3.70 -1.78 -11.75
CA ALA A 42 4.15 -2.02 -13.09
C ALA A 42 3.17 -1.44 -14.14
N THR A 43 3.70 -0.64 -15.06
CA THR A 43 3.04 -0.30 -16.32
C THR A 43 2.67 -1.61 -17.04
N THR A 44 1.40 -1.77 -17.39
CA THR A 44 0.91 -2.97 -18.07
C THR A 44 1.06 -2.78 -19.57
N GLY A 45 2.25 -3.06 -20.07
CA GLY A 45 2.52 -3.03 -21.50
C GLY A 45 3.86 -2.41 -21.79
N ASP A 46 4.62 -3.12 -22.61
CA ASP A 46 5.83 -2.68 -23.32
C ASP A 46 7.18 -2.76 -22.58
N GLU A 47 7.23 -2.64 -21.26
CA GLU A 47 8.52 -2.76 -20.52
C GLU A 47 8.90 -4.21 -20.17
N CYS A 48 7.92 -5.11 -20.05
CA CYS A 48 8.16 -6.52 -19.83
C CYS A 48 8.25 -7.17 -21.22
N GLY A 49 9.47 -7.46 -21.68
CA GLY A 49 9.73 -8.05 -22.99
C GLY A 49 8.97 -9.37 -23.25
N PRO A 50 9.21 -10.01 -24.40
CA PRO A 50 8.45 -11.20 -24.81
C PRO A 50 8.39 -12.25 -23.70
N THR A 51 7.18 -12.73 -23.37
CA THR A 51 7.00 -13.82 -22.41
C THR A 51 7.78 -15.05 -22.88
N MET A 52 8.66 -15.57 -22.03
CA MET A 52 9.42 -16.80 -22.30
C MET A 52 8.86 -17.97 -21.51
N SER A 53 8.87 -19.17 -22.11
CA SER A 53 8.52 -20.40 -21.40
C SER A 53 9.64 -20.76 -20.43
N VAL A 54 9.35 -20.70 -19.13
CA VAL A 54 10.28 -21.13 -18.07
C VAL A 54 10.45 -22.65 -18.06
N ASN A 55 9.36 -23.39 -18.32
CA ASN A 55 9.36 -24.84 -18.40
C ASN A 55 9.40 -25.29 -19.85
N THR A 56 10.57 -25.74 -20.31
CA THR A 56 10.78 -26.27 -21.66
C THR A 56 10.20 -27.68 -21.81
N ASP A 57 10.22 -28.49 -20.74
CA ASP A 57 9.58 -29.79 -20.65
C ASP A 57 8.40 -29.75 -19.66
N ARG A 58 7.20 -29.83 -20.20
CA ARG A 58 5.96 -29.83 -19.43
C ARG A 58 5.83 -31.07 -18.54
N ALA A 59 6.29 -32.23 -18.99
CA ALA A 59 6.15 -33.47 -18.24
C ALA A 59 7.05 -33.45 -17.00
N ALA A 60 8.31 -33.04 -17.18
CA ALA A 60 9.25 -32.88 -16.08
C ALA A 60 8.76 -31.85 -15.05
N ALA A 61 8.24 -30.70 -15.50
CA ALA A 61 7.70 -29.68 -14.61
C ALA A 61 6.52 -30.18 -13.78
N LEU A 62 5.59 -30.94 -14.38
CA LEU A 62 4.45 -31.50 -13.66
C LEU A 62 4.85 -32.60 -12.68
N ALA A 63 5.86 -33.41 -13.01
CA ALA A 63 6.39 -34.42 -12.10
C ALA A 63 6.98 -33.77 -10.84
N ALA A 64 7.77 -32.69 -11.01
CA ALA A 64 8.34 -31.95 -9.88
C ALA A 64 7.25 -31.33 -8.99
N ILE A 65 6.21 -30.71 -9.57
CA ILE A 65 5.09 -30.14 -8.80
C ILE A 65 4.39 -31.22 -7.97
N LYS A 66 4.18 -32.40 -8.56
CA LYS A 66 3.56 -33.52 -7.85
C LYS A 66 4.40 -34.00 -6.68
N ASP A 67 5.72 -34.08 -6.85
CA ASP A 67 6.66 -34.49 -5.80
C ASP A 67 6.65 -33.50 -4.62
N LEU A 68 6.67 -32.18 -4.90
CA LEU A 68 6.52 -31.13 -3.89
C LEU A 68 5.20 -31.26 -3.11
N ALA A 69 4.08 -31.49 -3.80
CA ALA A 69 2.77 -31.63 -3.16
C ALA A 69 2.71 -32.84 -2.21
N SER A 70 3.42 -33.93 -2.52
CA SER A 70 3.49 -35.09 -1.60
C SER A 70 4.38 -34.86 -0.37
N MET A 71 5.29 -33.89 -0.41
CA MET A 71 6.14 -33.56 0.76
C MET A 71 5.40 -32.75 1.84
N GLU A 72 4.25 -32.14 1.51
CA GLU A 72 3.45 -31.37 2.46
C GLU A 72 2.52 -32.23 3.33
N GLU A 73 2.38 -33.52 3.00
CA GLU A 73 1.51 -34.48 3.70
C GLU A 73 2.23 -35.34 4.76
N GLU A 74 3.54 -35.13 4.98
CA GLU A 74 4.34 -35.79 6.05
C GLU A 74 4.55 -34.91 7.30
#